data_AF-A0A451CGJ9-F1
#
_entry.id   AF-A0A451CGJ9-F1
#
_cell.length_a   1.000
_cell.length_b   1.000
_cell.length_c   1.000
_cell.angle_alpha   90.00
_cell.angle_beta   90.00
_cell.angle_gamma   90.00
#
_symmetry.space_group_name_H-M   'P 1'
#
loop_
_entity.id
_entity.type
_entity.pdbx_description
1 polymer ?
#
loop_
_entity_poly.entity_id
_entity_poly.type
_entity_poly.pdbx_seq_one_letter_code
_entity_poly.pdbx_strand_id
1 'polypeptide(L)' 'MKKKYIVRLTEQERSFLKDVVKKGRGPAYKIKHANILLNIDADGPNWTDTQAAEAFSCMRNTVSRAC' A
#
# COMPACT_ATOMS: atom_id res chain seq x y z
N MET A 1 -6.38 -11.90 -12.48
CA MET A 1 -5.77 -12.76 -11.44
C MET A 1 -6.62 -12.64 -10.18
N LYS A 2 -7.08 -13.77 -9.63
CA LYS A 2 -7.95 -13.82 -8.44
C LYS A 2 -7.23 -13.14 -7.28
N LYS A 3 -7.75 -12.00 -6.83
CA LYS A 3 -7.25 -11.33 -5.63
C LYS A 3 -7.50 -12.24 -4.44
N LYS A 4 -6.44 -12.67 -3.76
CA LYS A 4 -6.52 -13.61 -2.61
C LYS A 4 -6.39 -12.91 -1.26
N TYR A 5 -6.06 -11.63 -1.23
CA TYR A 5 -5.74 -10.94 0.03
C TYR A 5 -6.52 -9.64 0.16
N ILE A 6 -7.40 -9.62 1.16
CA ILE A 6 -7.96 -8.38 1.72
C ILE A 6 -6.89 -7.90 2.71
N VAL A 7 -6.27 -6.77 2.41
CA VAL A 7 -5.29 -6.16 3.31
C VAL A 7 -6.07 -5.52 4.46
N ARG A 8 -5.87 -6.00 5.69
CA ARG A 8 -6.32 -5.34 6.90
C ARG A 8 -5.09 -4.98 7.71
N LEU A 9 -4.76 -3.69 7.72
CA LEU A 9 -3.70 -3.19 8.57
C LEU A 9 -4.25 -2.95 9.97
N THR A 10 -3.51 -3.38 10.97
CA THR A 10 -3.76 -2.96 12.34
C THR A 10 -3.41 -1.48 12.52
N GLU A 11 -3.95 -0.86 13.56
CA GLU A 11 -3.70 0.56 13.85
C GLU A 11 -2.21 0.86 14.05
N GLN A 12 -1.47 -0.10 14.62
CA GLN A 12 -0.02 -0.04 14.81
C GLN A 12 0.74 -0.09 13.48
N GLU A 13 0.38 -1.02 12.58
CA GLU A 13 0.97 -1.10 11.24
C GLU A 13 0.65 0.14 10.41
N ARG A 14 -0.60 0.63 10.48
CA ARG A 14 -1.02 1.87 9.83
C ARG A 14 -0.20 3.06 10.33
N SER A 15 0.00 3.18 11.65
CA SER A 15 0.83 4.25 12.23
C SER A 15 2.28 4.12 11.78
N PHE A 16 2.84 2.91 11.77
CA PHE A 16 4.20 2.66 11.30
C PHE A 16 4.38 3.04 9.84
N LEU A 17 3.46 2.63 8.96
CA LEU A 17 3.51 2.96 7.53
C LEU A 17 3.35 4.47 7.30
N LYS A 18 2.46 5.13 8.04
CA LYS A 18 2.33 6.60 8.02
C LYS A 18 3.62 7.27 8.46
N ASP A 19 4.28 6.76 9.48
CA ASP A 19 5.58 7.27 9.94
C ASP A 19 6.67 7.06 8.91
N VAL A 20 6.69 5.93 8.19
CA VAL A 20 7.64 5.67 7.10
C VAL A 20 7.44 6.69 5.97
N VAL A 21 6.19 6.93 5.56
CA VAL A 21 5.86 7.92 4.53
C VAL A 21 6.20 9.33 5.01
N LYS A 22 5.86 9.68 6.25
CA LYS A 22 6.07 11.00 6.84
C LYS A 22 7.55 11.31 7.09
N LYS A 23 8.32 10.33 7.57
CA LYS A 23 9.76 10.50 7.80
C LYS A 23 10.50 10.66 6.47
N GLY A 24 10.03 10.03 5.40
CA GLY A 24 10.62 10.14 4.06
C GLY A 24 12.09 9.68 3.97
N ARG A 25 12.64 9.11 5.04
CA ARG A 25 14.03 8.65 5.12
C ARG A 25 14.07 7.17 4.77
N GLY A 26 14.29 6.88 3.50
CA GLY A 26 14.45 5.53 3.00
C GLY A 26 14.37 5.46 1.48
N PRO A 27 14.59 4.28 0.90
CA PRO A 27 14.47 4.08 -0.53
C PRO A 27 13.06 4.46 -1.03
N ALA A 28 12.97 5.15 -2.16
CA ALA A 28 11.70 5.59 -2.74
C ALA A 28 10.69 4.45 -2.94
N TYR A 29 11.16 3.23 -3.24
CA TYR A 29 10.29 2.06 -3.37
C TYR A 29 9.60 1.68 -2.05
N LYS A 30 10.24 1.88 -0.90
CA LYS A 30 9.69 1.55 0.42
C LYS A 30 8.57 2.52 0.81
N ILE A 31 8.76 3.81 0.53
CA ILE A 31 7.74 4.85 0.72
C ILE A 31 6.55 4.57 -0.21
N LYS A 32 6.82 4.20 -1.46
CA LYS A 32 5.78 3.85 -2.44
C LYS A 32 4.97 2.63 -1.98
N HIS A 33 5.62 1.58 -1.49
CA HIS A 33 4.94 0.39 -0.95
C HIS A 33 4.10 0.73 0.28
N ALA A 34 4.61 1.58 1.18
CA ALA A 34 3.85 2.01 2.35
C ALA A 34 2.58 2.80 1.98
N ASN A 35 2.67 3.67 0.97
CA ASN A 35 1.51 4.37 0.44
C ASN A 35 0.51 3.42 -0.24
N ILE A 36 0.99 2.42 -0.98
CA ILE A 36 0.11 1.40 -1.60
C ILE A 36 -0.66 0.65 -0.51
N LEU A 37 0.05 0.13 0.51
CA LEU A 37 -0.55 -0.61 1.64
C LEU A 37 -1.60 0.22 2.40
N LEU A 38 -1.31 1.49 2.66
CA LEU A 38 -2.25 2.39 3.35
C LEU A 38 -3.55 2.65 2.56
N ASN A 39 -3.49 2.63 1.23
CA ASN A 39 -4.66 2.90 0.39
C ASN A 39 -5.49 1.65 0.08
N ILE A 40 -4.86 0.49 -0.04
CA ILE A 40 -5.56 -0.80 -0.23
C ILE A 40 -6.11 -1.39 1.07
N ASP A 41 -5.80 -0.77 2.21
CA ASP A 41 -6.31 -1.16 3.52
C ASP A 41 -7.84 -1.16 3.54
N ALA A 42 -8.42 -2.30 3.92
CA ALA A 42 -9.86 -2.53 3.90
C ALA A 42 -10.59 -1.76 5.01
N ASP A 43 -9.92 -1.50 6.13
CA ASP A 43 -10.41 -0.59 7.18
C ASP A 43 -10.11 0.89 6.82
N GLY A 44 -9.67 1.15 5.59
CA GLY A 44 -9.32 2.46 5.04
C GLY A 44 -10.03 2.72 3.71
N PRO A 45 -9.36 3.29 2.70
CA PRO A 45 -9.97 3.59 1.39
C PRO A 45 -10.41 2.33 0.62
N ASN A 46 -9.95 1.15 1.03
CA ASN A 46 -10.26 -0.15 0.43
C ASN A 46 -10.05 -0.15 -1.10
N TRP A 47 -8.96 0.49 -1.56
CA TRP A 47 -8.68 0.59 -2.98
C TRP A 47 -8.39 -0.77 -3.57
N THR A 48 -8.89 -0.95 -4.79
CA THR A 48 -8.50 -2.11 -5.58
C THR A 48 -7.06 -1.95 -6.07
N ASP A 49 -6.31 -3.06 -6.20
CA ASP A 49 -5.00 -3.11 -6.87
C ASP A 49 -4.95 -2.36 -8.19
N THR A 50 -6.06 -2.26 -8.93
CA THR A 50 -6.15 -1.48 -10.17
C THR A 50 -6.09 0.01 -9.86
N GLN A 51 -6.92 0.50 -8.94
CA GLN A 51 -6.90 1.89 -8.48
C GLN A 51 -5.56 2.28 -7.86
N ALA A 52 -4.98 1.41 -7.03
CA ALA A 52 -3.65 1.62 -6.48
C ALA A 52 -2.57 1.64 -7.59
N ALA A 53 -2.64 0.71 -8.55
CA ALA A 53 -1.72 0.69 -9.69
C ALA A 53 -1.80 1.97 -10.54
N GLU A 54 -3.00 2.47 -10.81
CA GLU A 54 -3.20 3.74 -11.53
C GLU A 54 -2.69 4.93 -10.72
N ALA A 55 -3.10 5.06 -9.45
CA ALA A 55 -2.72 6.18 -8.59
C ALA A 55 -1.20 6.28 -8.38
N PHE A 56 -0.51 5.14 -8.28
CA PHE A 56 0.93 5.09 -8.09
C PHE A 56 1.72 4.88 -9.39
N SER A 57 1.04 4.88 -10.56
CA SER A 57 1.64 4.61 -11.87
C SER A 57 2.59 3.41 -11.84
N CYS A 58 2.14 2.30 -11.23
CA CYS A 58 2.91 1.06 -11.12
C CYS A 58 2.12 -0.11 -11.69
N MET A 59 2.84 -1.14 -12.15
CA MET A 59 2.18 -2.37 -12.59
C MET A 59 1.41 -3.00 -11.43
N ARG A 60 0.26 -3.61 -11.72
CA ARG A 60 -0.51 -4.43 -10.75
C ARG A 60 0.35 -5.49 -10.06
N ASN A 61 1.37 -6.01 -10.74
CA ASN A 61 2.36 -6.93 -10.16
C ASN A 61 3.18 -6.31 -9.02
N THR A 62 3.46 -5.00 -9.07
CA THR A 62 4.15 -4.30 -7.98
C THR A 62 3.26 -4.22 -6.75
N VAL A 63 1.96 -3.98 -6.93
CA VAL A 63 0.97 -3.99 -5.83
C VAL A 63 0.86 -5.39 -5.24
N SER A 64 0.77 -6.42 -6.08
CA SER A 64 0.73 -7.83 -5.64
C SER A 64 2.00 -8.32 -4.95
N ARG A 65 3.15 -7.67 -5.16
CA ARG A 65 4.41 -7.98 -4.47
C ARG A 65 4.62 -7.14 -3.21
N ALA A 66 3.79 -6.12 -3.02
CA ALA A 66 3.83 -5.23 -1.86
C ALA A 66 2.91 -5.70 -0.73
N CYS A 67 1.82 -6.41 -1.05
CA CYS A 67 1.11 -7.32 -0.13
C CYS A 67 1.93 -8.59 0.14
#